data_AF-A0A089K0W8-F1
#
_entry.id   AF-A0A089K0W8-F1
#
_cell.length_a   1.000
_cell.length_b   1.000
_cell.length_c   1.000
_cell.angle_alpha   90.00
_cell.angle_beta   90.00
_cell.angle_gamma   90.00
#
_symmetry.space_group_name_H-M   'P 1'
#
loop_
_entity.id
_entity.type
_entity.pdbx_description
1 polymer ?
#
loop_
_entity_poly.entity_id
_entity_poly.type
_entity_poly.pdbx_seq_one_letter_code
_entity_poly.pdbx_strand_id
1 'polypeptide(L)'
;MNYKILLISILTFCILIVMGNFRWEYRESDEIFTYKYDRWTKQLWVEFTPEIGTNDITDIPLVYVDKLTTKELEPYLMKLGVTGQGVKKWVFRTRASDVYIGMLIANVTTILFSCFKAYVQYIRRRHNKVS
;
A
#
# COMPACT_ATOMS: atom_id res chain seq x y z
N MET A 1 12.12 -20.27 23.47
CA MET A 1 11.64 -19.53 22.28
C MET A 1 10.26 -20.06 21.90
N ASN A 2 9.22 -19.21 21.84
CA ASN A 2 7.92 -19.62 21.32
C ASN A 2 8.01 -19.65 19.79
N TYR A 3 8.65 -20.68 19.24
CA TYR A 3 8.82 -20.90 17.80
C TYR A 3 7.50 -20.79 17.03
N LYS A 4 6.38 -21.12 17.68
CA LYS A 4 5.02 -20.92 17.19
C LYS A 4 4.73 -19.47 16.81
N ILE A 5 5.15 -18.50 17.63
CA ILE A 5 4.94 -17.06 17.35
C ILE A 5 5.75 -16.65 16.13
N LEU A 6 7.04 -17.03 16.07
CA LEU A 6 7.90 -16.72 14.92
C LEU A 6 7.33 -17.32 13.62
N LEU A 7 6.86 -18.57 13.66
CA LEU A 7 6.24 -19.23 12.50
C LEU A 7 4.99 -18.47 12.04
N ILE A 8 4.11 -18.11 12.97
CA ILE A 8 2.89 -17.34 12.66
C ILE A 8 3.26 -15.98 12.07
N SER A 9 4.27 -15.29 12.62
CA SER A 9 4.74 -14.01 12.10
C SER A 9 5.29 -14.14 10.67
N ILE A 10 6.11 -15.16 10.39
CA ILE A 10 6.62 -15.39 9.03
C ILE A 10 5.47 -15.68 8.05
N LEU A 11 4.52 -16.54 8.42
CA LEU A 11 3.36 -16.84 7.59
C LEU A 11 2.52 -15.59 7.31
N THR A 12 2.23 -14.80 8.35
CA THR A 12 1.45 -13.57 8.22
C THR A 12 2.21 -12.51 7.43
N PHE A 13 3.54 -12.44 7.54
CA PHE A 13 4.37 -11.59 6.69
C PHE A 13 4.24 -11.97 5.21
N CYS A 14 4.34 -13.25 4.87
CA CYS A 14 4.14 -13.71 3.49
C CYS A 14 2.76 -13.31 2.95
N ILE A 15 1.70 -13.47 3.75
CA ILE A 15 0.34 -13.05 3.38
C ILE A 15 0.28 -11.54 3.12
N LEU A 16 0.86 -10.72 4.00
CA LEU A 16 0.88 -9.27 3.84
C LEU A 16 1.60 -8.84 2.55
N ILE A 17 2.75 -9.45 2.24
CA ILE A 17 3.47 -9.17 0.99
C ILE A 17 2.62 -9.50 -0.23
N VAL A 18 1.92 -10.65 -0.23
CA VAL A 18 0.99 -11.01 -1.30
C VAL A 18 -0.13 -9.97 -1.39
N MET A 19 -0.80 -9.63 -0.27
CA MET A 19 -1.86 -8.62 -0.27
C MET A 19 -1.42 -7.26 -0.83
N GLY A 20 -0.20 -6.82 -0.51
CA GLY A 20 0.41 -5.60 -1.03
C GLY A 20 0.56 -5.61 -2.55
N ASN A 21 1.15 -6.69 -3.09
CA ASN A 21 1.36 -6.84 -4.54
C ASN A 21 0.04 -6.95 -5.31
N PHE A 22 -0.98 -7.57 -4.72
CA PHE A 22 -2.30 -7.72 -5.34
C PHE A 22 -3.20 -6.50 -5.18
N ARG A 23 -2.71 -5.37 -4.62
CA ARG A 23 -3.53 -4.17 -4.45
C ARG A 23 -3.94 -3.53 -5.77
N TRP A 24 -2.97 -3.32 -6.66
CA TRP A 24 -3.16 -2.55 -7.88
C TRP A 24 -3.39 -3.47 -9.07
N GLU A 25 -4.40 -3.14 -9.85
CA GLU A 25 -4.63 -3.73 -11.16
C GLU A 25 -4.51 -2.62 -12.20
N TYR A 26 -3.36 -2.56 -12.86
CA TYR A 26 -3.13 -1.63 -13.96
C TYR A 26 -3.94 -2.05 -15.18
N ARG A 27 -4.49 -1.07 -15.88
CA ARG A 27 -5.36 -1.23 -17.04
C ARG A 27 -4.71 -0.55 -18.25
N GLU A 28 -5.49 -0.35 -19.30
CA GLU A 28 -5.10 0.42 -20.48
C GLU A 28 -4.49 1.77 -20.06
N SER A 29 -3.52 2.26 -20.83
CA SER A 29 -2.86 3.55 -20.63
C SER A 29 -2.84 4.31 -21.94
N ASP A 30 -3.10 5.60 -21.86
CA ASP A 30 -2.91 6.56 -22.94
C ASP A 30 -1.65 7.41 -22.64
N GLU A 31 -1.27 8.34 -23.53
CA GLU A 31 -0.02 9.11 -23.41
C GLU A 31 0.14 9.85 -22.06
N ILE A 32 -0.96 10.36 -21.50
CA ILE A 32 -0.96 11.18 -20.28
C ILE A 32 -1.75 10.55 -19.12
N PHE A 33 -2.40 9.41 -19.35
CA PHE A 33 -3.30 8.78 -18.40
C PHE A 33 -3.00 7.29 -18.28
N THR A 34 -2.61 6.84 -17.09
CA THR A 34 -2.49 5.41 -16.76
C THR A 34 -3.60 4.99 -15.82
N TYR A 35 -4.50 4.14 -16.30
CA TYR A 35 -5.66 3.72 -15.53
C TYR A 35 -5.31 2.54 -14.62
N LYS A 36 -5.79 2.58 -13.37
CA LYS A 36 -5.55 1.51 -12.39
C LYS A 36 -6.73 1.35 -11.44
N TYR A 37 -6.95 0.12 -11.00
CA TYR A 37 -8.00 -0.22 -10.04
C TYR A 37 -7.38 -0.58 -8.69
N ASP A 38 -7.77 0.14 -7.64
CA ASP A 38 -7.41 -0.17 -6.25
C ASP A 38 -8.36 -1.24 -5.72
N ARG A 39 -7.90 -2.49 -5.67
CA ARG A 39 -8.71 -3.63 -5.21
C ARG A 39 -9.07 -3.54 -3.73
N TRP A 40 -8.29 -2.83 -2.93
CA TRP A 40 -8.58 -2.67 -1.51
C TRP A 40 -9.74 -1.72 -1.27
N THR A 41 -9.79 -0.62 -2.02
CA THR A 41 -10.85 0.39 -1.89
C THR A 41 -11.98 0.22 -2.90
N LYS A 42 -11.87 -0.76 -3.81
CA LYS A 42 -12.79 -1.00 -4.93
C LYS A 42 -13.05 0.27 -5.74
N GLN A 43 -11.98 1.00 -6.04
CA GLN A 43 -12.04 2.32 -6.66
C GLN A 43 -11.13 2.37 -7.88
N LEU A 44 -11.67 2.90 -8.98
CA LEU A 44 -10.88 3.20 -10.16
C LEU A 44 -10.13 4.53 -9.97
N TRP A 45 -8.88 4.56 -10.42
CA TRP A 45 -7.98 5.70 -10.36
C TRP A 45 -7.34 5.89 -11.73
N VAL A 46 -6.92 7.12 -12.00
CA VAL A 46 -6.04 7.43 -13.12
C VAL A 46 -4.81 8.15 -12.60
N GLU A 47 -3.63 7.68 -13.01
CA GLU A 47 -2.37 8.40 -12.88
C GLU A 47 -2.31 9.41 -14.03
N PHE A 48 -2.38 10.69 -13.71
CA PHE A 48 -2.21 11.77 -14.66
C PHE A 48 -0.74 12.20 -14.68
N THR A 49 -0.13 12.15 -15.87
CA THR A 49 1.23 12.61 -16.14
C THR A 49 1.18 13.76 -17.13
N PRO A 50 1.38 15.01 -16.70
CA PRO A 50 1.32 16.16 -17.58
C PRO A 50 2.46 16.16 -18.62
N GLU A 51 2.16 16.60 -19.85
CA GLU A 51 3.13 16.62 -20.97
C GLU A 51 4.31 17.58 -20.77
N ILE A 52 4.18 18.59 -19.88
CA ILE A 52 5.16 19.68 -19.77
C ILE A 52 5.59 19.90 -18.31
N GLY A 53 6.88 19.69 -18.07
CA GLY A 53 7.65 20.42 -17.06
C GLY A 53 7.58 19.96 -15.62
N THR A 54 6.67 19.05 -15.26
CA THR A 54 6.62 18.47 -13.91
C THR A 54 6.55 16.95 -13.98
N ASN A 55 7.46 16.26 -13.28
CA ASN A 55 7.38 14.81 -13.06
C ASN A 55 6.31 14.46 -12.00
N ASP A 56 5.36 15.37 -11.76
CA ASP A 56 4.36 15.26 -10.71
C ASP A 56 3.21 14.39 -11.19
N ILE A 57 3.38 13.07 -11.02
CA ILE A 57 2.32 12.10 -11.24
C ILE A 57 1.24 12.32 -10.18
N THR A 58 0.03 12.62 -10.63
CA THR A 58 -1.11 12.84 -9.74
C THR A 58 -2.15 11.74 -9.90
N ASP A 59 -2.52 11.11 -8.79
CA ASP A 59 -3.59 10.12 -8.77
C ASP A 59 -4.96 10.80 -8.64
N ILE A 60 -5.85 10.55 -9.60
CA ILE A 60 -7.20 11.12 -9.61
C ILE A 60 -8.22 9.99 -9.47
N PRO A 61 -9.14 10.02 -8.49
CA PRO A 61 -10.18 9.01 -8.36
C PRO A 61 -11.23 9.20 -9.46
N LEU A 62 -11.57 8.11 -10.14
CA LEU A 62 -12.60 8.05 -11.17
C LEU A 62 -13.94 7.64 -10.54
N VAL A 63 -14.75 8.63 -10.18
CA VAL A 63 -15.99 8.47 -9.39
C VAL A 63 -17.24 8.47 -10.27
N TYR A 64 -17.24 9.25 -11.34
CA TYR A 64 -18.41 9.45 -12.20
C TYR A 64 -18.25 8.89 -13.61
N VAL A 65 -17.03 8.51 -13.98
CA VAL A 65 -16.64 8.09 -15.33
C VAL A 65 -15.61 6.96 -15.21
N ASP A 66 -15.50 6.14 -16.24
CA ASP A 66 -14.50 5.05 -16.27
C ASP A 66 -13.21 5.47 -17.00
N LYS A 67 -13.25 6.55 -17.79
CA LYS A 67 -12.11 7.13 -18.49
C LYS A 67 -12.21 8.66 -18.53
N LEU A 68 -11.08 9.33 -18.73
CA LEU A 68 -10.99 10.79 -18.90
C LEU A 68 -10.24 11.13 -20.17
N THR A 69 -10.72 12.14 -20.87
CA THR A 69 -9.94 12.83 -21.92
C THR A 69 -9.34 14.12 -21.37
N THR A 70 -8.30 14.64 -22.02
CA THR A 70 -7.67 15.92 -21.63
C THR A 70 -8.67 17.07 -21.57
N LYS A 71 -9.68 17.07 -22.46
CA LYS A 71 -10.74 18.08 -22.51
C LYS A 71 -11.72 17.99 -21.33
N GLU A 72 -11.88 16.80 -20.75
CA GLU A 72 -12.80 16.55 -19.64
C GLU A 72 -12.12 16.69 -18.27
N LEU A 73 -10.79 16.74 -18.22
CA LEU A 73 -10.01 16.75 -16.98
C LEU A 73 -10.37 17.92 -16.06
N GLU A 74 -10.30 19.15 -16.57
CA GLU A 74 -10.60 20.36 -15.78
C GLU A 74 -12.03 20.38 -15.24
N PRO A 75 -13.10 20.23 -16.06
CA PRO A 75 -14.47 20.22 -15.54
C PRO A 75 -14.71 19.05 -14.58
N TYR A 76 -14.06 17.91 -14.79
CA TYR A 76 -14.14 16.77 -13.89
C TYR A 76 -13.50 17.05 -12.52
N LEU A 77 -12.31 17.65 -12.50
CA LEU A 77 -11.62 18.06 -11.27
C LEU A 77 -12.42 19.12 -10.51
N MET A 78 -13.01 20.09 -11.22
CA MET A 78 -13.87 21.10 -10.61
C MET A 78 -15.09 20.46 -9.92
N LYS A 79 -15.75 19.50 -10.59
CA LYS A 79 -16.86 18.73 -10.00
C LYS A 79 -16.42 17.91 -8.78
N LEU A 80 -15.26 17.26 -8.83
CA LEU A 80 -14.70 16.54 -7.67
C LEU A 80 -14.40 17.46 -6.50
N GLY A 81 -13.86 18.65 -6.76
CA GLY A 81 -13.56 19.67 -5.77
C GLY A 81 -14.81 20.20 -5.06
N VAL A 82 -15.83 20.59 -5.81
CA VAL A 82 -17.08 21.13 -5.27
C VAL A 82 -17.85 20.09 -4.45
N THR A 83 -17.85 18.83 -4.87
CA THR A 83 -18.58 17.75 -4.17
C THR A 83 -17.83 17.16 -2.97
N GLY A 84 -16.54 17.46 -2.81
CA GLY A 84 -15.68 16.87 -1.78
C GLY A 84 -15.43 15.36 -1.92
N GLN A 85 -15.97 14.73 -2.97
CA GLN A 85 -15.85 13.27 -3.15
C GLN A 85 -14.41 12.85 -3.42
N GLY A 86 -13.62 13.69 -4.11
CA GLY A 86 -12.19 13.44 -4.33
C GLY A 86 -11.44 13.26 -3.01
N VAL A 87 -11.63 14.20 -2.07
CA VAL A 87 -11.02 14.15 -0.74
C VAL A 87 -11.48 12.91 0.03
N LYS A 88 -12.78 12.59 0.00
CA LYS A 88 -13.32 11.41 0.69
C LYS A 88 -12.67 10.11 0.21
N LYS A 89 -12.48 9.96 -1.11
CA LYS A 89 -11.84 8.78 -1.71
C LYS A 89 -10.35 8.70 -1.35
N TRP A 90 -9.65 9.83 -1.41
CA TRP A 90 -8.26 9.93 -0.97
C TRP A 90 -8.08 9.55 0.50
N VAL A 91 -8.86 10.14 1.41
CA VAL A 91 -8.78 9.82 2.86
C VAL A 91 -9.04 8.34 3.12
N PHE A 92 -10.04 7.75 2.45
CA PHE A 92 -10.33 6.32 2.60
C PHE A 92 -9.17 5.45 2.12
N ARG A 93 -8.58 5.78 0.96
CA ARG A 93 -7.39 5.12 0.42
C ARG A 93 -6.18 5.23 1.34
N THR A 94 -5.95 6.41 1.93
CA THR A 94 -4.85 6.62 2.87
C THR A 94 -5.04 5.78 4.11
N ARG A 95 -6.23 5.80 4.74
CA ARG A 95 -6.52 4.97 5.92
C ARG A 95 -6.32 3.47 5.66
N ALA A 96 -6.73 2.96 4.50
CA ALA A 96 -6.50 1.56 4.15
C ALA A 96 -4.99 1.26 4.02
N SER A 97 -4.22 2.17 3.45
CA SER A 97 -2.75 2.07 3.36
C SER A 97 -2.10 2.11 4.74
N ASP A 98 -2.53 3.01 5.62
CA ASP A 98 -1.99 3.18 6.97
C ASP A 98 -2.20 1.93 7.82
N VAL A 99 -3.40 1.33 7.74
CA VAL A 99 -3.71 0.08 8.43
C VAL A 99 -2.79 -1.05 7.94
N TYR A 100 -2.61 -1.18 6.62
CA TYR A 100 -1.71 -2.18 6.06
C TYR A 100 -0.24 -1.96 6.48
N ILE A 101 0.25 -0.72 6.39
CA ILE A 101 1.62 -0.36 6.80
C ILE A 101 1.81 -0.63 8.29
N GLY A 102 0.83 -0.29 9.12
CA GLY A 102 0.84 -0.58 10.56
C GLY A 102 0.94 -2.08 10.86
N MET A 103 0.16 -2.91 10.14
CA MET A 103 0.26 -4.37 10.25
C MET A 103 1.63 -4.89 9.83
N LEU A 104 2.19 -4.36 8.73
CA LEU A 104 3.50 -4.75 8.23
C LEU A 104 4.61 -4.41 9.22
N ILE A 105 4.62 -3.19 9.77
CA ILE A 105 5.59 -2.74 10.78
C ILE A 105 5.50 -3.62 12.02
N ALA A 106 4.29 -3.82 12.57
CA ALA A 106 4.10 -4.64 13.76
C ALA A 106 4.59 -6.08 13.56
N ASN A 107 4.37 -6.64 12.37
CA ASN A 107 4.83 -7.97 12.02
C ASN A 107 6.36 -8.05 11.95
N VAL A 108 7.00 -7.11 11.23
CA VAL A 108 8.46 -7.03 11.12
C VAL A 108 9.11 -6.86 12.49
N THR A 109 8.59 -5.97 13.33
CA THR A 109 9.08 -5.78 14.71
C THR A 109 8.99 -7.08 15.51
N THR A 110 7.91 -7.85 15.36
CA THR A 110 7.71 -9.14 16.04
C THR A 110 8.75 -10.18 15.59
N ILE A 111 9.05 -10.24 14.29
CA ILE A 111 10.09 -11.12 13.73
C ILE A 111 11.46 -10.73 14.29
N LEU A 112 11.83 -9.46 14.19
CA LEU A 112 13.13 -8.96 14.68
C LEU A 112 13.32 -9.24 16.17
N PHE A 113 12.31 -8.97 16.98
CA PHE A 113 12.35 -9.25 18.42
C PHE A 113 12.48 -10.74 18.73
N SER A 114 11.80 -11.59 17.96
CA SER A 114 11.89 -13.04 18.10
C SER A 114 13.29 -13.56 17.75
N CYS A 115 13.88 -13.05 16.67
CA CYS A 115 15.25 -13.37 16.27
C CYS A 115 16.28 -12.91 17.32
N PHE A 116 16.13 -11.68 17.84
CA PHE A 116 16.99 -11.16 18.91
C PHE A 116 16.94 -12.04 20.16
N LYS A 117 15.73 -12.42 20.60
CA LYS A 117 15.56 -13.34 21.74
C LYS A 117 16.21 -14.70 21.49
N ALA A 118 16.10 -15.23 20.28
CA ALA A 118 16.73 -16.50 19.90
C ALA A 118 18.26 -16.41 20.01
N TYR A 119 18.83 -15.32 19.51
CA TYR A 119 20.27 -15.05 19.55
C TYR A 119 20.79 -14.94 21.00
N VAL A 120 20.12 -14.18 21.87
CA VAL A 120 20.49 -14.07 23.29
C VAL A 120 20.43 -15.44 23.99
N GLN A 121 19.38 -16.24 23.72
CA GLN A 121 19.27 -17.59 24.27
C GLN A 121 20.40 -18.51 23.78
N TYR A 122 20.78 -18.40 22.51
CA TYR A 122 21.90 -19.15 21.95
C TYR A 122 23.23 -18.81 22.64
N ILE A 123 23.55 -17.53 22.80
CA ILE A 123 24.78 -17.10 23.52
C ILE A 123 24.80 -17.64 24.95
N ARG A 124 23.70 -17.48 25.69
CA ARG A 124 23.60 -17.94 27.08
C ARG A 124 23.84 -19.45 27.21
N ARG A 125 23.27 -20.25 26.30
CA ARG A 125 23.49 -21.71 26.26
C ARG A 125 24.94 -22.08 25.94
N ARG A 126 25.59 -21.33 25.05
CA ARG A 126 27.00 -21.54 24.71
C ARG A 126 27.91 -21.25 25.90
N HIS A 127 27.68 -20.15 26.61
CA HIS A 127 28.46 -19.78 27.80
C HIS A 127 28.36 -20.85 28.91
N ASN A 128 27.14 -21.32 29.23
CA ASN A 128 26.92 -22.35 30.24
C ASN A 128 27.48 -23.75 29.89
N LYS A 129 27.85 -24.00 28.64
CA LYS A 129 28.48 -25.27 28.23
C LYS A 129 30.02 -25.25 28.35
N VAL A 130 30.60 -24.06 28.51
CA VAL A 130 32.07 -23.86 28.55
C VAL A 130 32.56 -23.64 29.99
N SER A 131 31.66 -23.34 30.93
CA SER A 131 31.90 -23.35 32.39
C SER A 131 31.67 -24.74 32.98
#